data_AF-A0A946YYK8-F1
#
_entry.id   AF-A0A946YYK8-F1
#
_cell.length_a   1.000
_cell.length_b   1.000
_cell.length_c   1.000
_cell.angle_alpha   90.00
_cell.angle_beta   90.00
_cell.angle_gamma   90.00
#
_symmetry.space_group_name_H-M   'P 1'
#
loop_
_entity.id
_entity.type
_entity.pdbx_description
1 polymer ?
#
loop_
_entity_poly.entity_id
_entity_poly.type
_entity_poly.pdbx_seq_one_letter_code
_entity_poly.pdbx_strand_id
1 'polypeptide(L)'
;MNRKVLGVLVSIVMAALGTFVILSYVRDADKRAVAGQETVQVLVVSDTIEKGASPDELAGRVESVLIPAKTQALGSVSNLDDLGDSVTSVDLVPGEQLLSSRFIAAEALESLEAIPVPAGYLQVTVSLSPERALGGALRPGDLVAFVASFDPFDVGAVEPG
;
A
#
# COMPACT_ATOMS: atom_id res chain seq x y z
N MET A 1 -4.62 -48.74 -43.16
CA MET A 1 -4.86 -47.56 -42.30
C MET A 1 -5.94 -46.70 -42.93
N ASN A 2 -7.08 -46.55 -42.27
CA ASN A 2 -8.31 -46.04 -42.88
C ASN A 2 -8.19 -44.54 -43.16
N ARG A 3 -8.48 -44.09 -44.39
CA ARG A 3 -8.43 -42.68 -44.83
C ARG A 3 -9.11 -41.71 -43.86
N LYS A 4 -10.11 -42.18 -43.10
CA LYS A 4 -10.79 -41.45 -42.02
C LYS A 4 -9.85 -41.06 -40.87
N VAL A 5 -8.96 -41.96 -40.43
CA VAL A 5 -8.00 -41.70 -39.34
C VAL A 5 -6.95 -40.70 -39.77
N LEU A 6 -6.50 -40.78 -41.04
CA LEU A 6 -5.56 -39.82 -41.61
C LEU A 6 -6.16 -38.40 -41.66
N GLY A 7 -7.43 -38.28 -42.04
CA GLY A 7 -8.14 -36.99 -42.04
C GLY A 7 -8.24 -36.36 -40.65
N VAL A 8 -8.54 -37.16 -39.63
CA VAL A 8 -8.62 -36.70 -38.22
C VAL A 8 -7.25 -36.25 -37.70
N LEU A 9 -6.18 -36.97 -38.05
CA LEU A 9 -4.81 -36.60 -37.67
C LEU A 9 -4.42 -35.26 -38.28
N VAL A 10 -4.69 -35.06 -39.57
CA VAL A 10 -4.38 -33.81 -40.28
C VAL A 10 -5.18 -32.63 -39.71
N SER A 11 -6.45 -32.82 -39.37
CA SER A 11 -7.26 -31.74 -38.79
C SER A 11 -6.77 -31.31 -37.41
N ILE A 12 -6.33 -32.25 -36.57
CA ILE A 12 -5.77 -31.94 -35.24
C ILE A 12 -4.48 -31.14 -35.38
N VAL A 13 -3.60 -31.52 -36.30
CA VAL A 13 -2.36 -30.78 -36.56
C VAL A 13 -2.65 -29.37 -37.06
N MET A 14 -3.59 -29.21 -37.99
CA MET A 14 -4.00 -27.89 -38.48
C MET A 14 -4.63 -27.02 -37.39
N ALA A 15 -5.46 -27.61 -36.52
CA ALA A 15 -6.04 -26.90 -35.40
C ALA A 15 -4.97 -26.44 -34.41
N ALA A 16 -4.05 -27.32 -34.02
CA ALA A 16 -2.95 -26.98 -33.11
C ALA A 16 -2.05 -25.87 -33.70
N LEU A 17 -1.74 -25.95 -34.99
CA LEU A 17 -0.94 -24.94 -35.68
C LEU A 17 -1.67 -23.59 -35.75
N GLY A 18 -2.96 -23.59 -36.09
CA GLY A 18 -3.80 -22.40 -36.11
C GLY A 18 -3.89 -21.74 -34.73
N THR A 19 -4.14 -22.53 -33.68
CA THR A 19 -4.14 -22.06 -32.29
C THR A 19 -2.78 -21.50 -31.89
N PHE A 20 -1.68 -22.17 -32.24
CA PHE A 20 -0.34 -21.69 -31.95
C PHE A 20 -0.05 -20.34 -32.61
N VAL A 21 -0.42 -20.17 -33.89
CA VAL A 21 -0.26 -18.90 -34.61
C VAL A 21 -1.09 -17.79 -33.96
N ILE A 22 -2.34 -18.07 -33.57
CA ILE A 22 -3.20 -17.09 -32.90
C ILE A 22 -2.62 -16.70 -31.53
N LEU A 23 -2.20 -17.68 -30.71
CA LEU A 23 -1.61 -17.42 -29.39
C LEU A 23 -0.29 -16.64 -29.49
N SER A 24 0.55 -16.96 -30.47
CA SER A 24 1.79 -16.23 -30.72
C SER A 24 1.52 -14.79 -31.17
N TYR A 25 0.53 -14.58 -32.05
CA TYR A 25 0.17 -13.25 -32.54
C TYR A 25 -0.34 -12.35 -31.41
N VAL A 26 -1.19 -12.87 -30.52
CA VAL A 26 -1.70 -12.12 -29.35
C VAL A 26 -0.57 -11.76 -28.39
N ARG A 27 0.35 -12.70 -28.10
CA ARG A 27 1.53 -12.43 -27.27
C ARG A 27 2.47 -11.37 -27.84
N ASP A 28 2.56 -11.25 -29.16
CA ASP A 28 3.35 -10.22 -29.84
C ASP A 28 2.58 -8.91 -30.08
N ALA A 29 1.25 -8.91 -29.99
CA ALA A 29 0.44 -7.71 -30.11
C ALA A 29 0.69 -6.76 -28.93
N ASP A 30 0.82 -7.29 -27.70
CA ASP A 30 1.23 -6.50 -26.52
C ASP A 30 2.60 -5.85 -26.73
N LYS A 31 3.55 -6.56 -27.36
CA LYS A 31 4.88 -6.03 -27.65
C LYS A 31 4.89 -4.97 -28.76
N ARG A 32 3.98 -5.08 -29.75
CA ARG A 32 3.90 -4.11 -30.87
C ARG A 32 3.12 -2.84 -30.55
N ALA A 33 2.18 -2.86 -29.62
CA ALA A 33 1.51 -1.63 -29.16
C ALA A 33 2.49 -0.64 -28.48
N VAL A 34 3.61 -1.17 -27.98
CA VAL A 34 4.70 -0.49 -27.29
C VAL A 34 5.84 -0.11 -28.26
N ALA A 35 5.98 -0.82 -29.38
CA ALA A 35 7.04 -0.62 -30.36
C ALA A 35 6.80 0.65 -31.22
N GLY A 36 7.33 1.78 -30.77
CA GLY A 36 7.28 3.07 -31.47
C GLY A 36 6.88 4.26 -30.59
N GLN A 37 6.56 4.01 -29.32
CA GLN A 37 6.37 5.05 -28.30
C GLN A 37 7.52 4.99 -27.30
N GLU A 38 7.94 6.14 -26.78
CA GLU A 38 8.86 6.18 -25.64
C GLU A 38 8.16 5.50 -24.46
N THR A 39 8.79 4.46 -23.92
CA THR A 39 8.17 3.59 -22.90
C THR A 39 9.02 3.63 -21.65
N VAL A 40 8.32 3.57 -20.52
CA VAL A 40 8.92 3.65 -19.20
C VAL A 40 8.45 2.47 -18.38
N GLN A 41 9.34 1.99 -17.53
CA GLN A 41 9.05 0.93 -16.58
C GLN A 41 8.45 1.56 -15.32
N VAL A 42 7.33 1.01 -14.86
CA VAL A 42 6.70 1.40 -13.61
C VAL A 42 6.33 0.15 -12.81
N LEU A 43 6.15 0.31 -11.49
CA LEU A 43 5.58 -0.72 -10.65
C LEU A 43 4.07 -0.55 -10.56
N VAL A 44 3.33 -1.63 -10.74
CA VAL A 44 1.88 -1.69 -10.62
C VAL A 44 1.53 -2.66 -9.50
N VAL A 45 0.55 -2.31 -8.68
CA VAL A 45 0.08 -3.13 -7.56
C VAL A 45 -0.66 -4.35 -8.12
N SER A 46 -0.27 -5.56 -7.72
CA SER A 46 -0.92 -6.80 -8.17
C SER A 46 -1.94 -7.34 -7.16
N ASP A 47 -1.77 -7.05 -5.88
CA ASP A 47 -2.67 -7.44 -4.78
C ASP A 47 -2.96 -6.27 -3.84
N THR A 48 -4.08 -6.28 -3.11
CA THR A 48 -4.42 -5.19 -2.17
C THR A 48 -3.39 -5.06 -1.05
N ILE A 49 -2.80 -3.88 -0.87
CA ILE A 49 -1.78 -3.61 0.16
C ILE A 49 -2.39 -2.66 1.18
N GLU A 50 -2.35 -3.03 2.45
CA GLU A 50 -2.88 -2.18 3.52
C GLU A 50 -1.95 -1.00 3.81
N LYS A 51 -2.51 0.07 4.36
CA LYS A 51 -1.76 1.18 4.96
C LYS A 51 -0.72 0.65 5.97
N GLY A 52 0.47 1.23 5.95
CA GLY A 52 1.57 0.92 6.85
C GLY A 52 2.52 -0.18 6.37
N ALA A 53 2.28 -0.74 5.17
CA ALA A 53 3.15 -1.76 4.60
C ALA A 53 4.52 -1.18 4.21
N SER A 54 5.59 -1.93 4.52
CA SER A 54 6.96 -1.59 4.14
C SER A 54 7.31 -2.06 2.72
N PRO A 55 8.38 -1.53 2.09
CA PRO A 55 8.78 -1.92 0.74
C PRO A 55 9.14 -3.41 0.61
N ASP A 56 9.62 -4.03 1.69
CA ASP A 56 9.86 -5.48 1.73
C ASP A 56 8.56 -6.28 1.64
N GLU A 57 7.46 -5.78 2.22
CA GLU A 57 6.14 -6.42 2.18
C GLU A 57 5.43 -6.20 0.82
N LEU A 58 5.86 -5.20 0.06
CA LEU A 58 5.45 -4.99 -1.33
C LEU A 58 6.09 -6.01 -2.28
N ALA A 59 7.19 -6.67 -1.89
CA ALA A 59 7.88 -7.64 -2.74
C ALA A 59 6.94 -8.81 -3.09
N GLY A 60 6.70 -9.02 -4.38
CA GLY A 60 5.77 -10.04 -4.88
C GLY A 60 4.29 -9.63 -4.93
N ARG A 61 3.96 -8.43 -4.43
CA ARG A 61 2.62 -7.80 -4.51
C ARG A 61 2.58 -6.61 -5.47
N VAL A 62 3.69 -6.39 -6.16
CA VAL A 62 3.83 -5.43 -7.24
C VAL A 62 4.51 -6.10 -8.43
N GLU A 63 4.14 -5.67 -9.63
CA GLU A 63 4.68 -6.15 -10.89
C GLU A 63 5.30 -5.01 -11.69
N SER A 64 6.39 -5.32 -12.40
CA SER A 64 7.04 -4.36 -13.28
C SER A 64 6.37 -4.38 -14.65
N VAL A 65 5.80 -3.24 -15.05
CA VAL A 65 5.02 -3.09 -16.28
C VAL A 65 5.63 -2.00 -17.14
N LEU A 66 5.80 -2.29 -18.44
CA LEU A 66 6.19 -1.30 -19.43
C LEU A 66 4.94 -0.59 -19.97
N ILE A 67 4.89 0.73 -19.78
CA ILE A 67 3.79 1.56 -20.24
C ILE A 67 4.30 2.69 -21.16
N PRO A 68 3.45 3.24 -22.04
CA PRO A 68 3.80 4.46 -22.78
C PRO A 68 4.08 5.63 -21.83
N ALA A 69 5.14 6.42 -22.07
CA ALA A 69 5.54 7.55 -21.21
C ALA A 69 4.39 8.55 -20.96
N LYS A 70 3.53 8.76 -21.96
CA LYS A 70 2.32 9.60 -21.85
C LYS A 70 1.27 9.13 -20.81
N THR A 71 1.36 7.88 -20.37
CA THR A 71 0.45 7.26 -19.38
C THR A 71 1.10 7.08 -18.01
N GLN A 72 2.37 7.49 -17.88
CA GLN A 72 3.08 7.46 -16.61
C GLN A 72 2.40 8.44 -15.65
N ALA A 73 2.01 7.93 -14.49
CA ALA A 73 1.53 8.78 -13.41
C ALA A 73 2.69 9.60 -12.84
N LEU A 74 2.41 10.84 -12.46
CA LEU A 74 3.43 11.71 -11.89
C LEU A 74 3.97 11.08 -10.59
N GLY A 75 5.29 10.90 -10.52
CA GLY A 75 5.94 10.28 -9.37
C GLY A 75 5.77 8.76 -9.32
N SER A 76 5.53 8.09 -10.46
CA SER A 76 5.52 6.62 -10.51
C SER A 76 6.87 6.06 -10.02
N VAL A 77 6.81 5.02 -9.21
CA VAL A 77 7.98 4.30 -8.72
C VAL A 77 8.36 3.22 -9.73
N SER A 78 9.63 3.15 -10.11
CA SER A 78 10.17 2.11 -10.98
C SER A 78 10.95 1.03 -10.23
N ASN A 79 11.46 1.34 -9.05
CA ASN A 79 12.15 0.40 -8.17
C ASN A 79 11.71 0.58 -6.71
N LEU A 80 11.47 -0.53 -6.00
CA LEU A 80 11.12 -0.51 -4.58
C LEU A 80 12.28 0.02 -3.72
N ASP A 81 13.52 -0.18 -4.16
CA ASP A 81 14.71 0.34 -3.44
C ASP A 81 14.69 1.88 -3.31
N ASP A 82 14.00 2.58 -4.22
CA ASP A 82 13.89 4.04 -4.20
C ASP A 82 13.02 4.55 -3.03
N LEU A 83 12.25 3.65 -2.38
CA LEU A 83 11.35 3.98 -1.28
C LEU A 83 12.03 3.98 0.10
N GLY A 84 13.23 3.38 0.21
CA GLY A 84 13.98 3.28 1.46
C GLY A 84 13.15 2.69 2.60
N ASP A 85 13.13 3.35 3.76
CA ASP A 85 12.37 2.92 4.95
C ASP A 85 10.94 3.50 5.00
N SER A 86 10.39 3.96 3.86
CA SER A 86 9.07 4.56 3.81
C SER A 86 7.95 3.52 3.78
N VAL A 87 6.84 3.80 4.44
CA VAL A 87 5.66 2.92 4.50
C VAL A 87 4.48 3.51 3.72
N THR A 88 3.54 2.66 3.30
CA THR A 88 2.32 3.11 2.61
C THR A 88 1.48 4.00 3.52
N SER A 89 1.11 5.19 3.06
CA SER A 89 0.29 6.15 3.83
C SER A 89 -1.21 5.86 3.74
N VAL A 90 -1.62 5.08 2.75
CA VAL A 90 -3.00 4.66 2.47
C VAL A 90 -3.02 3.24 1.93
N ASP A 91 -4.20 2.63 1.90
CA ASP A 91 -4.39 1.35 1.22
C ASP A 91 -4.17 1.50 -0.29
N LEU A 92 -3.53 0.49 -0.88
CA LEU A 92 -3.30 0.38 -2.31
C LEU A 92 -4.12 -0.76 -2.91
N VAL A 93 -4.62 -0.56 -4.12
CA VAL A 93 -5.52 -1.49 -4.81
C VAL A 93 -4.86 -2.09 -6.06
N PRO A 94 -5.22 -3.33 -6.44
CA PRO A 94 -4.71 -3.95 -7.66
C PRO A 94 -4.96 -3.10 -8.92
N GLY A 95 -3.97 -3.01 -9.78
CA GLY A 95 -4.00 -2.32 -11.06
C GLY A 95 -3.63 -0.83 -11.01
N GLU A 96 -3.39 -0.24 -9.83
CA GLU A 96 -2.87 1.13 -9.75
C GLU A 96 -1.34 1.18 -9.87
N GLN A 97 -0.82 2.27 -10.46
CA GLN A 97 0.63 2.52 -10.48
C GLN A 97 1.10 2.91 -9.08
N LEU A 98 2.22 2.34 -8.65
CA LEU A 98 2.85 2.69 -7.39
C LEU A 98 3.40 4.12 -7.48
N LEU A 99 2.99 5.00 -6.57
CA LEU A 99 3.38 6.41 -6.59
C LEU A 99 4.16 6.75 -5.33
N SER A 100 5.25 7.50 -5.45
CA SER A 100 6.04 7.96 -4.30
C SER A 100 5.23 8.82 -3.33
N SER A 101 4.20 9.53 -3.82
CA SER A 101 3.27 10.30 -2.99
C SER A 101 2.40 9.47 -2.05
N ARG A 102 2.36 8.15 -2.22
CA ARG A 102 1.67 7.19 -1.35
C ARG A 102 2.57 6.60 -0.27
N PHE A 103 3.80 7.09 -0.17
CA PHE A 103 4.77 6.67 0.83
C PHE A 103 5.14 7.85 1.72
N ILE A 104 5.28 7.57 3.01
CA ILE A 104 5.79 8.50 4.01
C ILE A 104 6.77 7.78 4.93
N ALA A 105 7.61 8.53 5.65
CA ALA A 105 8.45 7.96 6.69
C ALA A 105 7.58 7.25 7.75
N ALA A 106 8.04 6.12 8.28
CA ALA A 106 7.30 5.33 9.26
C ALA A 106 6.89 6.17 10.49
N GLU A 107 7.78 7.05 10.95
CA GLU A 107 7.52 7.94 12.10
C GLU A 107 6.46 8.99 11.79
N ALA A 108 6.36 9.41 10.52
CA ALA A 108 5.32 10.34 10.09
C ALA A 108 3.94 9.67 10.09
N LEU A 109 3.86 8.37 9.82
CA LEU A 109 2.61 7.61 9.92
C LEU A 109 2.09 7.58 11.36
N GLU A 110 2.97 7.34 12.34
CA GLU A 110 2.61 7.39 13.77
C GLU A 110 2.12 8.78 14.19
N SER A 111 2.74 9.84 13.68
CA SER A 111 2.32 11.21 13.98
C SER A 111 0.95 11.60 13.40
N LEU A 112 0.54 10.98 12.28
CA LEU A 112 -0.80 11.16 11.71
C LEU A 112 -1.87 10.47 12.57
N GLU A 113 -1.49 9.43 13.30
CA GLU A 113 -2.37 8.70 14.24
C GLU A 113 -2.33 9.28 15.65
N ALA A 114 -1.26 9.98 16.00
CA ALA A 114 -1.14 10.69 17.27
C ALA A 114 -2.09 11.89 17.33
N ILE A 115 -2.82 12.00 18.43
CA ILE A 115 -3.56 13.23 18.74
C ILE A 115 -2.52 14.28 19.18
N PRO A 116 -2.28 15.35 18.42
CA PRO A 116 -1.26 16.32 18.77
C PRO A 116 -1.61 17.00 20.09
N VAL A 117 -0.66 17.03 21.01
CA VAL A 117 -0.80 17.67 22.32
C VAL A 117 -0.68 19.19 22.12
N PRO A 118 -1.68 20.00 22.50
CA PRO A 118 -1.59 21.45 22.35
C PRO A 118 -0.44 22.05 23.16
N ALA A 119 0.13 23.17 22.71
CA ALA A 119 1.20 23.85 23.43
C ALA A 119 0.76 24.20 24.86
N GLY A 120 1.64 23.94 25.84
CA GLY A 120 1.33 24.14 27.26
C GLY A 120 0.56 23.00 27.93
N TYR A 121 0.25 21.93 27.21
CA TYR A 121 -0.36 20.72 27.77
C TYR A 121 0.66 19.57 27.87
N LEU A 122 0.46 18.70 28.86
CA LEU A 122 1.26 17.50 29.08
C LEU A 122 0.42 16.27 28.77
N GLN A 123 0.98 15.34 27.99
CA GLN A 123 0.38 14.02 27.80
C GLN A 123 0.86 13.09 28.91
N VAL A 124 -0.10 12.51 29.65
CA VAL A 124 0.16 11.53 30.70
C VAL A 124 -0.66 10.27 30.44
N THR A 125 -0.06 9.11 30.67
CA THR A 125 -0.78 7.83 30.64
C THR A 125 -1.29 7.52 32.03
N VAL A 126 -2.60 7.30 32.16
CA VAL A 126 -3.23 6.89 33.42
C VAL A 126 -3.85 5.52 33.22
N SER A 127 -3.46 4.56 34.06
CA SER A 127 -4.08 3.23 34.04
C SER A 127 -5.43 3.30 34.74
N LEU A 128 -6.49 2.92 34.03
CA LEU A 128 -7.87 2.93 34.54
C LEU A 128 -8.47 1.53 34.45
N SER A 129 -9.30 1.16 35.42
CA SER A 129 -10.10 -0.05 35.32
C SER A 129 -11.24 0.14 34.31
N PRO A 130 -11.71 -0.93 33.63
CA PRO A 130 -12.74 -0.82 32.58
C PRO A 130 -14.03 -0.11 33.02
N GLU A 131 -14.43 -0.26 34.28
CA GLU A 131 -15.61 0.37 34.86
C GLU A 131 -15.50 1.90 34.90
N ARG A 132 -14.27 2.42 35.04
CA ARG A 132 -13.98 3.87 35.05
C ARG A 132 -13.78 4.46 33.66
N ALA A 133 -13.51 3.61 32.66
CA ALA A 133 -13.24 4.01 31.29
C ALA A 133 -14.38 3.68 30.32
N LEU A 134 -15.60 3.42 30.81
CA LEU A 134 -16.75 3.02 29.99
C LEU A 134 -16.44 1.82 29.07
N GLY A 135 -15.64 0.86 29.56
CA GLY A 135 -15.18 -0.27 28.76
C GLY A 135 -14.26 0.10 27.59
N GLY A 136 -13.65 1.29 27.60
CA GLY A 136 -12.75 1.77 26.55
C GLY A 136 -13.46 2.47 25.38
N ALA A 137 -14.76 2.74 25.48
CA ALA A 137 -15.57 3.29 24.37
C ALA A 137 -15.56 4.83 24.27
N LEU A 138 -14.56 5.51 24.84
CA LEU A 138 -14.44 6.98 24.79
C LEU A 138 -14.20 7.46 23.36
N ARG A 139 -14.87 8.56 22.97
CA ARG A 139 -14.76 9.17 21.64
C ARG A 139 -14.37 10.65 21.74
N PRO A 140 -13.73 11.22 20.70
CA PRO A 140 -13.49 12.65 20.64
C PRO A 140 -14.81 13.44 20.77
N GLY A 141 -14.83 14.44 21.66
CA GLY A 141 -16.00 15.25 21.97
C GLY A 141 -16.79 14.81 23.22
N ASP A 142 -16.48 13.65 23.79
CA ASP A 142 -17.07 13.21 25.05
C ASP A 142 -16.67 14.14 26.21
N LEU A 143 -17.63 14.46 27.07
CA LEU A 143 -17.40 15.18 28.31
C LEU A 143 -16.90 14.21 29.38
N VAL A 144 -15.67 14.42 29.85
CA VAL A 144 -15.02 13.58 30.85
C VAL A 144 -14.86 14.37 32.15
N ALA A 145 -15.23 13.77 33.29
CA ALA A 145 -14.98 14.32 34.61
C ALA A 145 -13.73 13.68 35.23
N PHE A 146 -12.78 14.51 35.66
CA PHE A 146 -11.60 14.06 36.40
C PHE A 146 -11.77 14.36 37.89
N VAL A 147 -11.71 13.32 38.72
CA VAL A 147 -11.76 13.45 40.18
C VAL A 147 -10.47 12.87 40.75
N ALA A 148 -9.68 13.71 41.41
CA ALA A 148 -8.46 13.30 42.09
C ALA A 148 -8.54 13.64 43.57
N SER A 149 -7.93 12.78 44.38
CA SER A 149 -7.76 12.97 45.82
C SER A 149 -6.29 12.77 46.13
N PHE A 150 -5.72 13.65 46.94
CA PHE A 150 -4.32 13.65 47.31
C PHE A 150 -4.21 13.72 48.83
N ASP A 151 -3.27 12.97 49.40
CA ASP A 151 -2.84 13.21 50.77
C ASP A 151 -2.02 14.51 50.83
N PRO A 152 -2.00 15.22 51.98
CA PRO A 152 -1.17 16.41 52.12
C PRO A 152 0.31 16.05 51.91
N PHE A 153 0.97 16.71 50.97
CA PHE A 153 2.41 16.61 50.77
C PHE A 153 3.06 18.00 50.77
N ASP A 154 4.26 18.08 51.34
CA ASP A 154 4.97 19.33 51.53
C ASP A 154 5.56 19.79 50.19
N VAL A 155 4.98 20.84 49.60
CA VAL A 155 5.52 21.51 48.41
C VAL A 155 6.62 22.47 48.84
N GLY A 156 7.75 21.91 49.26
CA GLY A 156 8.94 22.70 49.58
C GLY A 156 9.21 23.71 48.46
N ALA A 157 9.28 24.98 48.82
CA ALA A 157 9.32 26.14 47.92
C ALA A 157 10.14 25.90 46.65
N VAL A 158 9.45 25.57 45.55
CA VAL A 158 10.06 25.63 44.22
C VAL A 158 9.95 27.08 43.79
N GLU A 159 11.03 27.85 43.97
CA GLU A 159 11.11 29.17 43.37
C GLU A 159 11.01 29.04 41.83
N PRO A 160 10.12 29.80 41.17
CA PRO A 160 10.05 29.80 39.72
C PRO A 160 11.31 30.44 39.15
N GLY A 161 12.11 29.65 38.43
CA GLY A 161 13.25 30.13 37.63
C GLY A 161 12.81 30.78 36.32
#